data_AF-A0A139QKB3-F1
#
_entry.id   AF-A0A139QKB3-F1
#
_cell.length_a   1.000
_cell.length_b   1.000
_cell.length_c   1.000
_cell.angle_alpha   90.00
_cell.angle_beta   90.00
_cell.angle_gamma   90.00
#
_symmetry.space_group_name_H-M   'P 1'
#
loop_
_entity.id
_entity.type
_entity.pdbx_description
1 polymer ?
#
loop_
_entity_poly.entity_id
_entity_poly.type
_entity_poly.pdbx_seq_one_letter_code
_entity_poly.pdbx_strand_id
1 'polypeptide(L)'
;MVALVEIKARFDEPNNLKLVDTLQAAGVTVFTSFPAMKVHAKMAYVVRDGRTIVHLGTGNYNDKTAHFYTDFGLFTADEHMAADVRRVFAYVTGQASQPQELADIRIAPNMLRATLIEQIDEMIVAADAGKRPEIWFKVNSISDQELIERLYIASQAGVHIHLLVRGIATAMPNLPNVSENIQIRSIVGRLLEHSRIYLFKRDKEDVTVYLASADAMPRNFDRRVELLFPIHDAALKHRIRKIFRQMWADRAQSFNKTRNGRYVRRKLQADSDPVPVQERLLIAAENEND
;
A
#
# COMPACT_ATOMS: atom_id res chain seq x y z
N MET A 1 -16.79 -22.94 -4.09
CA MET A 1 -16.28 -21.57 -3.86
C MET A 1 -16.07 -21.39 -2.36
N VAL A 2 -14.98 -20.74 -1.96
CA VAL A 2 -14.70 -20.40 -0.56
C VAL A 2 -14.72 -18.89 -0.42
N ALA A 3 -15.36 -18.38 0.62
CA ALA A 3 -15.38 -16.97 0.95
C ALA A 3 -14.99 -16.76 2.42
N LEU A 4 -14.19 -15.73 2.69
CA LEU A 4 -13.95 -15.26 4.04
C LEU A 4 -14.68 -13.92 4.22
N VAL A 5 -15.58 -13.86 5.20
CA VAL A 5 -16.35 -12.66 5.52
C VAL A 5 -15.94 -12.15 6.91
N GLU A 6 -15.38 -10.93 6.95
CA GLU A 6 -14.97 -10.28 8.18
C GLU A 6 -16.18 -9.67 8.90
N ILE A 7 -16.64 -10.30 9.98
CA ILE A 7 -17.83 -9.81 10.72
C ILE A 7 -17.44 -8.69 11.70
N LYS A 8 -16.16 -8.55 12.10
CA LYS A 8 -15.72 -7.49 13.04
C LYS A 8 -15.48 -6.14 12.33
N ALA A 9 -15.97 -5.93 11.11
CA ALA A 9 -15.85 -4.67 10.38
C ALA A 9 -16.81 -3.63 10.97
N ARG A 10 -16.27 -2.54 11.56
CA ARG A 10 -17.09 -1.51 12.22
C ARG A 10 -18.07 -0.90 11.22
N PHE A 11 -19.34 -0.83 11.61
CA PHE A 11 -20.48 -0.28 10.86
C PHE A 11 -21.02 -1.13 9.71
N ASP A 12 -20.33 -2.21 9.34
CA ASP A 12 -20.75 -3.14 8.28
C ASP A 12 -21.27 -4.48 8.84
N GLU A 13 -21.36 -4.64 10.16
CA GLU A 13 -21.66 -5.92 10.80
C GLU A 13 -23.00 -6.53 10.34
N PRO A 14 -24.13 -5.79 10.28
CA PRO A 14 -25.41 -6.35 9.84
C PRO A 14 -25.39 -6.76 8.36
N ASN A 15 -24.69 -6.00 7.52
CA ASN A 15 -24.58 -6.29 6.09
C ASN A 15 -23.73 -7.54 5.85
N ASN A 16 -22.64 -7.70 6.60
CA ASN A 16 -21.76 -8.86 6.49
C ASN A 16 -22.46 -10.14 6.96
N LEU A 17 -23.30 -10.07 8.00
CA LEU A 17 -24.12 -11.22 8.42
C LEU A 17 -25.09 -11.65 7.31
N LYS A 18 -25.83 -10.71 6.72
CA LYS A 18 -26.74 -10.99 5.60
C LYS A 18 -26.00 -11.57 4.38
N LEU A 19 -24.78 -11.12 4.13
CA LEU A 19 -23.93 -11.65 3.06
C LEU A 19 -23.52 -13.10 3.34
N VAL A 20 -23.17 -13.43 4.59
CA VAL A 20 -22.89 -14.83 4.99
C VAL A 20 -24.08 -15.73 4.67
N ASP A 21 -25.28 -15.35 5.11
CA ASP A 21 -26.49 -16.14 4.88
C ASP A 21 -26.76 -16.35 3.39
N THR A 22 -26.61 -15.28 2.59
CA THR A 22 -26.80 -15.31 1.13
C THR A 22 -25.80 -16.24 0.45
N LEU A 23 -24.52 -16.18 0.84
CA LEU A 23 -23.45 -17.01 0.27
C LEU A 23 -23.63 -18.48 0.65
N GLN A 24 -23.97 -18.77 1.91
CA GLN A 24 -24.22 -20.13 2.37
C GLN A 24 -25.43 -20.75 1.66
N ALA A 25 -26.51 -20.00 1.49
CA ALA A 25 -27.68 -20.44 0.71
C ALA A 25 -27.35 -20.77 -0.75
N ALA A 26 -26.32 -20.13 -1.31
CA ALA A 26 -25.81 -20.39 -2.66
C ALA A 26 -24.76 -21.54 -2.73
N GLY A 27 -24.52 -22.26 -1.62
CA GLY A 27 -23.58 -23.38 -1.57
C GLY A 27 -22.10 -22.98 -1.43
N VAL A 28 -21.81 -21.73 -1.05
CA VAL A 28 -20.45 -21.26 -0.78
C VAL A 28 -20.02 -21.70 0.62
N THR A 29 -18.81 -22.25 0.74
CA THR A 29 -18.20 -22.47 2.06
C THR A 29 -17.74 -21.13 2.61
N VAL A 30 -18.43 -20.63 3.63
CA VAL A 30 -18.15 -19.33 4.23
C VAL A 30 -17.40 -19.51 5.56
N PHE A 31 -16.20 -18.95 5.62
CA PHE A 31 -15.46 -18.76 6.87
C PHE A 31 -15.74 -17.36 7.40
N THR A 32 -15.99 -17.26 8.70
CA THR A 32 -16.24 -15.98 9.36
C THR A 32 -15.09 -15.68 10.32
N SER A 33 -14.74 -14.39 10.43
CA SER A 33 -13.84 -13.80 11.44
C SER A 33 -12.68 -14.67 11.95
N PHE A 34 -11.46 -14.39 11.48
CA PHE A 34 -10.25 -15.01 12.04
C PHE A 34 -10.16 -14.72 13.55
N PRO A 35 -10.04 -15.75 14.43
CA PRO A 35 -10.35 -15.60 15.87
C PRO A 35 -9.57 -14.49 16.57
N ALA A 36 -8.29 -14.29 16.21
CA ALA A 36 -7.39 -13.38 16.90
C ALA A 36 -7.22 -11.99 16.25
N MET A 37 -7.45 -11.84 14.94
CA MET A 37 -7.12 -10.61 14.20
C MET A 37 -8.14 -10.29 13.12
N LYS A 38 -8.24 -9.01 12.76
CA LYS A 38 -9.06 -8.60 11.62
C LYS A 38 -8.33 -8.88 10.31
N VAL A 39 -9.02 -9.49 9.35
CA VAL A 39 -8.49 -9.70 8.00
C VAL A 39 -8.77 -8.45 7.18
N HIS A 40 -7.72 -7.72 6.85
CA HIS A 40 -7.78 -6.51 6.01
C HIS A 40 -6.96 -6.66 4.72
N ALA A 41 -6.45 -7.86 4.47
CA ALA A 41 -5.94 -8.35 3.20
C ALA A 41 -7.04 -8.39 2.13
N LYS A 42 -6.74 -7.94 0.90
CA LYS A 42 -7.66 -8.05 -0.24
C LYS A 42 -7.02 -8.93 -1.29
N MET A 43 -7.49 -10.16 -1.32
CA MET A 43 -7.02 -11.18 -2.23
C MET A 43 -8.18 -12.06 -2.68
N ALA A 44 -8.09 -12.56 -3.90
CA ALA A 44 -8.98 -13.59 -4.44
C ALA A 44 -8.15 -14.48 -5.36
N TYR A 45 -8.56 -15.73 -5.55
CA TYR A 45 -7.97 -16.57 -6.58
C TYR A 45 -9.00 -17.50 -7.20
N VAL A 46 -8.74 -17.87 -8.45
CA VAL A 46 -9.53 -18.83 -9.22
C VAL A 46 -8.59 -19.91 -9.73
N VAL A 47 -8.96 -21.17 -9.53
CA VAL A 47 -8.27 -22.31 -10.13
C VAL A 47 -9.10 -22.79 -11.31
N ARG A 48 -8.51 -22.76 -12.51
CA ARG A 48 -9.16 -23.20 -13.74
C ARG A 48 -8.13 -23.89 -14.63
N ASP A 49 -8.47 -25.09 -15.12
CA ASP A 49 -7.65 -25.86 -16.07
C ASP A 49 -6.18 -26.00 -15.62
N GLY A 50 -5.96 -26.26 -14.33
CA GLY A 50 -4.62 -26.39 -13.73
C GLY A 50 -3.89 -25.07 -13.44
N ARG A 51 -4.42 -23.92 -13.89
CA ARG A 51 -3.86 -22.59 -13.65
C ARG A 51 -4.53 -21.90 -12.47
N THR A 52 -3.75 -21.11 -11.74
CA THR A 52 -4.27 -20.26 -10.66
C THR A 52 -4.11 -18.81 -11.05
N ILE A 53 -5.23 -18.10 -11.16
CA ILE A 53 -5.24 -16.66 -11.35
C ILE A 53 -5.53 -16.03 -9.99
N VAL A 54 -4.69 -15.09 -9.59
CA VAL A 54 -4.79 -14.35 -8.34
C VAL A 54 -5.14 -12.91 -8.63
N HIS A 55 -5.97 -12.33 -7.76
CA HIS A 55 -6.13 -10.90 -7.61
C HIS A 55 -5.59 -10.44 -6.25
N LEU A 56 -4.80 -9.36 -6.24
CA LEU A 56 -4.29 -8.68 -5.03
C LEU A 56 -4.65 -7.20 -5.09
N GLY A 57 -5.25 -6.66 -4.03
CA GLY A 57 -5.75 -5.29 -4.01
C GLY A 57 -5.23 -4.43 -2.86
N THR A 58 -5.10 -3.11 -3.10
CA THR A 58 -4.86 -2.12 -2.04
C THR A 58 -6.15 -1.72 -1.31
N GLY A 59 -7.30 -1.89 -1.97
CA GLY A 59 -8.64 -1.54 -1.48
C GLY A 59 -9.63 -2.70 -1.58
N ASN A 60 -10.76 -2.57 -0.88
CA ASN A 60 -11.79 -3.59 -0.74
C ASN A 60 -12.64 -3.77 -2.01
N TYR A 61 -13.36 -4.89 -2.06
CA TYR A 61 -14.27 -5.24 -3.16
C TYR A 61 -15.64 -4.55 -3.06
N ASN A 62 -15.69 -3.34 -2.49
CA ASN A 62 -16.92 -2.60 -2.34
C ASN A 62 -17.12 -1.66 -3.53
N ASP A 63 -18.12 -1.97 -4.34
CA ASP A 63 -18.50 -1.26 -5.55
C ASP A 63 -18.77 0.24 -5.29
N LYS A 64 -19.43 0.57 -4.17
CA LYS A 64 -19.68 1.97 -3.81
C LYS A 64 -18.39 2.72 -3.60
N THR A 65 -17.47 2.18 -2.78
CA THR A 65 -16.19 2.85 -2.52
C THR A 65 -15.30 2.91 -3.74
N ALA A 66 -15.40 1.95 -4.67
CA ALA A 66 -14.63 1.96 -5.92
C ALA A 66 -14.86 3.23 -6.76
N HIS A 67 -16.04 3.85 -6.68
CA HIS A 67 -16.33 5.11 -7.40
C HIS A 67 -15.66 6.35 -6.83
N PHE A 68 -15.24 6.33 -5.56
CA PHE A 68 -14.66 7.51 -4.90
C PHE A 68 -13.33 7.24 -4.19
N TYR A 69 -12.84 6.01 -4.14
CA TYR A 69 -11.51 5.65 -3.66
C TYR A 69 -10.59 5.39 -4.85
N THR A 70 -9.30 5.64 -4.65
CA THR A 70 -8.25 5.30 -5.63
C THR A 70 -7.49 4.07 -5.15
N ASP A 71 -7.56 2.97 -5.89
CA ASP A 71 -6.93 1.71 -5.52
C ASP A 71 -6.26 1.03 -6.72
N PHE A 72 -5.29 0.17 -6.42
CA PHE A 72 -4.70 -0.73 -7.39
C PHE A 72 -5.19 -2.16 -7.16
N GLY A 73 -5.43 -2.87 -8.27
CA GLY A 73 -5.63 -4.30 -8.32
C GLY A 73 -4.60 -4.93 -9.26
N LEU A 74 -3.94 -5.99 -8.82
CA LEU A 74 -3.03 -6.80 -9.63
C LEU A 74 -3.71 -8.13 -9.92
N PHE A 75 -3.94 -8.41 -11.21
CA PHE A 75 -4.22 -9.77 -11.68
C PHE A 75 -2.92 -10.42 -12.12
N THR A 76 -2.65 -11.64 -11.64
CA THR A 76 -1.44 -12.39 -12.00
C THR A 76 -1.73 -13.88 -12.05
N ALA A 77 -0.98 -14.61 -12.88
CA ALA A 77 -0.93 -16.07 -12.89
C ALA A 77 0.45 -16.59 -12.46
N ASP A 78 1.26 -15.73 -11.82
CA ASP A 78 2.55 -16.10 -11.27
C ASP A 78 2.40 -17.22 -10.22
N GLU A 79 3.19 -18.29 -10.37
CA GLU A 79 3.04 -19.49 -9.57
C GLU A 79 3.48 -19.29 -8.11
N HIS A 80 4.49 -18.45 -7.87
CA HIS A 80 4.99 -18.14 -6.53
C HIS A 80 3.95 -17.31 -5.76
N MET A 81 3.43 -16.24 -6.36
CA MET A 81 2.35 -15.44 -5.78
C MET A 81 1.07 -16.28 -5.57
N ALA A 82 0.75 -17.19 -6.49
CA ALA A 82 -0.39 -18.10 -6.35
C ALA A 82 -0.23 -19.07 -5.18
N ALA A 83 0.95 -19.66 -5.03
CA ALA A 83 1.26 -20.52 -3.89
C ALA A 83 1.17 -19.76 -2.56
N ASP A 84 1.72 -18.55 -2.51
CA ASP A 84 1.65 -17.69 -1.34
C ASP A 84 0.21 -17.34 -0.97
N VAL A 85 -0.61 -16.89 -1.92
CA VAL A 85 -2.03 -16.56 -1.67
C VAL A 85 -2.80 -17.76 -1.14
N ARG A 86 -2.57 -18.97 -1.67
CA ARG A 86 -3.21 -20.19 -1.15
C ARG A 86 -2.82 -20.45 0.30
N ARG A 87 -1.55 -20.26 0.66
CA ARG A 87 -1.06 -20.42 2.04
C ARG A 87 -1.64 -19.36 2.98
N VAL A 88 -1.73 -18.10 2.53
CA VAL A 88 -2.40 -17.04 3.30
C VAL A 88 -3.88 -17.35 3.48
N PHE A 89 -4.57 -17.86 2.46
CA PHE A 89 -5.97 -18.31 2.56
C PHE A 89 -6.15 -19.43 3.58
N ALA A 90 -5.31 -20.47 3.54
CA ALA A 90 -5.34 -21.56 4.51
C ALA A 90 -5.12 -21.04 5.94
N TYR A 91 -4.21 -20.08 6.12
CA TYR A 91 -4.00 -19.42 7.40
C TYR A 91 -5.23 -18.65 7.89
N VAL A 92 -5.79 -17.73 7.09
CA VAL A 92 -6.93 -16.90 7.54
C VAL A 92 -8.24 -17.66 7.70
N THR A 93 -8.36 -18.84 7.10
CA THR A 93 -9.49 -19.76 7.29
C THR A 93 -9.28 -20.75 8.45
N GLY A 94 -8.14 -20.69 9.14
CA GLY A 94 -7.81 -21.56 10.26
C GLY A 94 -7.43 -22.99 9.87
N GLN A 95 -7.18 -23.24 8.58
CA GLN A 95 -6.77 -24.54 8.05
C GLN A 95 -5.27 -24.81 8.19
N ALA A 96 -4.47 -23.75 8.42
CA ALA A 96 -3.03 -23.85 8.63
C ALA A 96 -2.55 -22.84 9.69
N SER A 97 -1.38 -23.11 10.27
CA SER A 97 -0.66 -22.13 11.08
C SER A 97 -0.15 -20.98 10.21
N GLN A 98 0.25 -19.87 10.84
CA GLN A 98 0.85 -18.75 10.13
C GLN A 98 2.07 -19.22 9.32
N PRO A 99 2.16 -18.91 8.01
CA PRO A 99 3.32 -19.25 7.21
C PRO A 99 4.57 -18.55 7.79
N GLN A 100 5.63 -19.30 8.01
CA GLN A 100 6.92 -18.74 8.50
C GLN A 100 7.65 -17.97 7.41
N GLU A 101 7.51 -18.43 6.17
CA GLU A 101 8.10 -17.84 4.98
C GLU A 101 7.08 -17.84 3.85
N LEU A 102 7.21 -16.91 2.92
CA LEU A 102 6.44 -16.77 1.70
C LEU A 102 7.43 -16.35 0.61
N ALA A 103 7.21 -16.77 -0.63
CA ALA A 103 8.14 -16.48 -1.72
C ALA A 103 8.20 -14.97 -1.99
N ASP A 104 7.08 -14.37 -2.36
CA ASP A 104 6.98 -12.98 -2.80
C ASP A 104 6.13 -12.13 -1.88
N ILE A 105 4.99 -12.65 -1.44
CA ILE A 105 4.05 -11.89 -0.61
C ILE A 105 4.58 -11.81 0.82
N ARG A 106 4.33 -10.70 1.51
CA ARG A 106 4.58 -10.55 2.94
C ARG A 106 3.28 -10.21 3.63
N ILE A 107 3.05 -10.83 4.78
CA ILE A 107 1.84 -10.59 5.57
C ILE A 107 2.15 -9.93 6.90
N ALA A 108 1.19 -9.15 7.39
CA ALA A 108 1.13 -8.82 8.80
C ALA A 108 0.35 -9.91 9.57
N PRO A 109 0.69 -10.18 10.83
CA PRO A 109 1.83 -9.65 11.57
C PRO A 109 3.16 -10.34 11.20
N ASN A 110 4.28 -9.79 11.68
CA ASN A 110 5.64 -10.35 11.65
C ASN A 110 6.47 -10.14 10.37
N MET A 111 5.93 -10.38 9.16
CA MET A 111 6.76 -10.30 7.95
C MET A 111 6.78 -8.88 7.36
N LEU A 112 5.63 -8.21 7.34
CA LEU A 112 5.46 -6.96 6.60
C LEU A 112 6.35 -5.83 7.13
N ARG A 113 6.32 -5.56 8.45
CA ARG A 113 7.15 -4.50 9.06
C ARG A 113 8.64 -4.80 8.86
N ALA A 114 9.05 -6.04 9.12
CA ALA A 114 10.43 -6.49 8.96
C ALA A 114 10.94 -6.25 7.53
N THR A 115 10.18 -6.68 6.51
CA THR A 115 10.56 -6.43 5.11
C THR A 115 10.66 -4.93 4.78
N LEU A 116 9.76 -4.08 5.27
CA LEU A 116 9.89 -2.63 5.04
C LEU A 116 11.15 -2.06 5.70
N ILE A 117 11.51 -2.52 6.91
CA ILE A 117 12.73 -2.11 7.61
C ILE A 117 13.97 -2.57 6.85
N GLU A 118 14.02 -3.83 6.43
CA GLU A 118 15.12 -4.40 5.61
C GLU A 118 15.34 -3.59 4.33
N GLN A 119 14.26 -3.21 3.64
CA GLN A 119 14.35 -2.37 2.45
C GLN A 119 14.88 -0.97 2.77
N ILE A 120 14.54 -0.39 3.92
CA ILE A 120 15.13 0.90 4.36
C ILE A 120 16.62 0.74 4.66
N ASP A 121 17.02 -0.36 5.29
CA ASP A 121 18.43 -0.65 5.61
C ASP A 121 19.28 -0.79 4.36
N GLU A 122 18.76 -1.43 3.33
CA GLU A 122 19.44 -1.49 2.03
C GLU A 122 19.61 -0.10 1.39
N MET A 123 18.70 0.85 1.65
CA MET A 123 18.90 2.24 1.22
C MET A 123 20.02 2.91 1.99
N ILE A 124 20.13 2.66 3.30
CA ILE A 124 21.23 3.18 4.13
C ILE A 124 22.57 2.67 3.58
N VAL A 125 22.68 1.35 3.38
CA VAL A 125 23.88 0.74 2.79
C VAL A 125 24.22 1.33 1.42
N ALA A 126 23.22 1.59 0.58
CA ALA A 126 23.44 2.23 -0.71
C ALA A 126 23.97 3.66 -0.57
N ALA A 127 23.47 4.45 0.39
CA ALA A 127 23.93 5.80 0.65
C ALA A 127 25.38 5.82 1.16
N ASP A 128 25.73 4.91 2.08
CA ASP A 128 27.10 4.75 2.60
C ASP A 128 28.09 4.35 1.51
N ALA A 129 27.64 3.60 0.50
CA ALA A 129 28.41 3.27 -0.70
C ALA A 129 28.54 4.44 -1.71
N GLY A 130 28.08 5.64 -1.35
CA GLY A 130 28.14 6.83 -2.19
C GLY A 130 27.06 6.91 -3.28
N LYS A 131 26.05 6.02 -3.27
CA LYS A 131 24.88 6.14 -4.16
C LYS A 131 23.94 7.24 -3.65
N ARG A 132 22.92 7.56 -4.45
CA ARG A 132 21.85 8.52 -4.10
C ARG A 132 20.50 7.80 -4.05
N PRO A 133 20.27 6.95 -3.03
CA PRO A 133 19.04 6.20 -2.92
C PRO A 133 17.86 7.11 -2.55
N GLU A 134 16.66 6.67 -2.94
CA GLU A 134 15.42 7.38 -2.65
C GLU A 134 14.34 6.41 -2.15
N ILE A 135 13.58 6.85 -1.14
CA ILE A 135 12.40 6.17 -0.61
C ILE A 135 11.17 6.99 -0.96
N TRP A 136 10.16 6.34 -1.53
CA TRP A 136 8.91 6.98 -1.94
C TRP A 136 7.72 6.18 -1.41
N PHE A 137 7.06 6.71 -0.37
CA PHE A 137 5.88 6.06 0.21
C PHE A 137 4.63 6.86 -0.09
N LYS A 138 3.57 6.16 -0.46
CA LYS A 138 2.21 6.69 -0.49
C LYS A 138 1.37 5.82 0.43
N VAL A 139 0.80 6.41 1.47
CA VAL A 139 -0.03 5.70 2.44
C VAL A 139 -1.17 6.61 2.91
N ASN A 140 -2.22 6.03 3.49
CA ASN A 140 -3.27 6.84 4.09
C ASN A 140 -2.84 7.39 5.44
N SER A 141 -1.99 6.67 6.16
CA SER A 141 -1.44 7.11 7.44
C SER A 141 -0.08 6.49 7.71
N ILE A 142 0.76 7.23 8.42
CA ILE A 142 2.03 6.77 8.98
C ILE A 142 2.12 7.22 10.44
N SER A 143 2.17 6.24 11.35
CA SER A 143 2.27 6.45 12.79
C SER A 143 3.02 5.34 13.53
N ASP A 144 3.64 4.42 12.80
CA ASP A 144 4.43 3.33 13.37
C ASP A 144 5.80 3.85 13.84
N GLN A 145 6.10 3.70 15.13
CA GLN A 145 7.31 4.27 15.72
C GLN A 145 8.58 3.65 15.13
N GLU A 146 8.65 2.32 15.08
CA GLU A 146 9.82 1.58 14.61
C GLU A 146 10.16 1.92 13.15
N LEU A 147 9.16 1.95 12.26
CA LEU A 147 9.36 2.36 10.87
C LEU A 147 9.79 3.83 10.76
N ILE A 148 9.19 4.74 11.53
CA ILE A 148 9.52 6.18 11.48
C ILE A 148 10.93 6.44 11.98
N GLU A 149 11.34 5.80 13.08
CA GLU A 149 12.70 5.88 13.60
C GLU A 149 13.71 5.39 12.55
N ARG A 150 13.39 4.30 11.85
CA ARG A 150 14.25 3.82 10.77
C ARG A 150 14.33 4.78 9.58
N LEU A 151 13.22 5.44 9.22
CA LEU A 151 13.23 6.50 8.20
C LEU A 151 14.08 7.71 8.64
N TYR A 152 14.11 8.06 9.93
CA TYR A 152 15.01 9.11 10.42
C TYR A 152 16.48 8.70 10.32
N ILE A 153 16.82 7.46 10.67
CA ILE A 153 18.18 6.93 10.48
C ILE A 153 18.58 6.98 9.00
N ALA A 154 17.68 6.56 8.10
CA ALA A 154 17.90 6.67 6.66
C ALA A 154 18.09 8.12 6.19
N SER A 155 17.30 9.06 6.70
CA SER A 155 17.48 10.48 6.41
C SER A 155 18.86 10.99 6.87
N GLN A 156 19.32 10.56 8.05
CA GLN A 156 20.64 10.94 8.59
C GLN A 156 21.79 10.37 7.75
N ALA A 157 21.63 9.18 7.19
CA ALA A 157 22.58 8.57 6.25
C ALA A 157 22.57 9.22 4.84
N GLY A 158 21.71 10.22 4.59
CA GLY A 158 21.63 10.92 3.32
C GLY A 158 20.62 10.35 2.31
N VAL A 159 19.78 9.40 2.72
CA VAL A 159 18.69 8.88 1.86
C VAL A 159 17.61 9.96 1.69
N HIS A 160 17.19 10.22 0.45
CA HIS A 160 16.08 11.14 0.18
C HIS A 160 14.74 10.43 0.33
N ILE A 161 13.84 10.98 1.15
CA ILE A 161 12.59 10.32 1.55
C ILE A 161 11.40 11.20 1.22
N HIS A 162 10.44 10.63 0.49
CA HIS A 162 9.26 11.31 -0.02
C HIS A 162 8.00 10.58 0.45
N LEU A 163 7.28 11.18 1.39
CA LEU A 163 6.08 10.61 1.99
C LEU A 163 4.84 11.36 1.50
N LEU A 164 3.99 10.68 0.73
CA LEU A 164 2.68 11.15 0.32
C LEU A 164 1.62 10.55 1.25
N VAL A 165 1.19 11.32 2.25
CA VAL A 165 0.30 10.87 3.32
C VAL A 165 -0.94 11.76 3.37
N ARG A 166 -2.10 11.20 3.03
CA ARG A 166 -3.35 11.98 3.05
C ARG A 166 -3.89 12.26 4.45
N GLY A 167 -3.68 11.34 5.39
CA GLY A 167 -4.31 11.32 6.71
C GLY A 167 -3.31 11.59 7.82
N ILE A 168 -3.24 10.68 8.79
CA ILE A 168 -2.39 10.85 9.97
C ILE A 168 -0.92 10.68 9.57
N ALA A 169 -0.08 11.67 9.85
CA ALA A 169 1.37 11.58 9.72
C ALA A 169 2.02 12.10 11.00
N THR A 170 2.54 11.19 11.82
CA THR A 170 3.31 11.55 13.03
C THR A 170 4.79 11.78 12.72
N ALA A 171 5.29 11.27 11.58
CA ALA A 171 6.60 11.62 11.06
C ALA A 171 6.71 13.13 10.82
N MET A 172 7.85 13.72 11.16
CA MET A 172 8.11 15.15 11.09
C MET A 172 9.22 15.43 10.08
N PRO A 173 9.01 16.32 9.09
CA PRO A 173 10.04 16.67 8.11
C PRO A 173 10.90 17.85 8.61
N ASN A 174 12.11 17.97 8.06
CA ASN A 174 13.02 19.10 8.24
C ASN A 174 13.45 19.35 9.70
N LEU A 175 13.55 18.31 10.52
CA LEU A 175 14.20 18.40 11.83
C LEU A 175 15.72 18.34 11.63
N PRO A 176 16.49 19.33 12.13
CA PRO A 176 17.95 19.37 12.01
C PRO A 176 18.58 18.09 12.53
N ASN A 177 19.52 17.53 11.77
CA ASN A 177 20.21 16.28 12.08
C ASN A 177 19.31 15.06 12.27
N VAL A 178 18.04 15.11 11.86
CA VAL A 178 17.08 13.99 12.06
C VAL A 178 16.30 13.68 10.78
N SER A 179 15.70 14.69 10.14
CA SER A 179 14.77 14.47 9.01
C SER A 179 14.88 15.51 7.91
N GLU A 180 16.07 16.07 7.71
CA GLU A 180 16.36 17.07 6.67
C GLU A 180 16.12 16.55 5.25
N ASN A 181 16.25 15.24 5.06
CA ASN A 181 16.01 14.58 3.78
C ASN A 181 14.58 14.03 3.64
N ILE A 182 13.69 14.30 4.61
CA ILE A 182 12.30 13.85 4.57
C ILE A 182 11.38 14.99 4.12
N GLN A 183 10.65 14.75 3.03
CA GLN A 183 9.55 15.58 2.58
C GLN A 183 8.23 14.87 2.79
N ILE A 184 7.24 15.57 3.36
CA ILE A 184 5.89 15.02 3.55
C ILE A 184 4.88 15.90 2.84
N ARG A 185 4.07 15.29 1.97
CA ARG A 185 2.99 15.93 1.22
C ARG A 185 1.67 15.22 1.50
N SER A 186 0.57 15.95 1.40
CA SER A 186 -0.79 15.41 1.38
C SER A 186 -1.49 15.88 0.11
N ILE A 187 -2.28 15.02 -0.52
CA ILE A 187 -3.18 15.38 -1.61
C ILE A 187 -4.61 15.18 -1.09
N VAL A 188 -5.41 16.23 -1.19
CA VAL A 188 -6.83 16.22 -0.80
C VAL A 188 -7.62 16.79 -1.96
N GLY A 189 -8.20 15.88 -2.75
CA GLY A 189 -8.99 16.20 -3.93
C GLY A 189 -10.41 15.61 -3.87
N ARG A 190 -11.03 15.48 -5.04
CA ARG A 190 -12.37 14.91 -5.21
C ARG A 190 -12.41 13.43 -4.81
N LEU A 191 -11.42 12.66 -5.24
CA LEU A 191 -11.29 11.25 -4.89
C LEU A 191 -10.55 11.10 -3.56
N LEU A 192 -10.92 10.08 -2.81
CA LEU A 192 -10.17 9.66 -1.64
C LEU A 192 -8.92 8.89 -2.11
N GLU A 193 -7.76 9.49 -1.84
CA GLU A 193 -6.50 8.78 -1.96
C GLU A 193 -6.54 7.53 -1.05
N HIS A 194 -6.41 6.32 -1.57
CA HIS A 194 -6.58 5.11 -0.74
C HIS A 194 -5.50 4.04 -0.95
N SER A 195 -4.93 3.98 -2.15
CA SER A 195 -3.83 3.09 -2.49
C SER A 195 -2.61 3.31 -1.59
N ARG A 196 -1.93 2.20 -1.26
CA ARG A 196 -0.64 2.21 -0.58
C ARG A 196 0.45 1.68 -1.49
N ILE A 197 1.51 2.46 -1.63
CA ILE A 197 2.68 2.18 -2.47
C ILE A 197 3.92 2.38 -1.59
N TYR A 198 4.81 1.38 -1.58
CA TYR A 198 6.14 1.50 -0.98
C TYR A 198 7.17 1.29 -2.09
N LEU A 199 7.98 2.30 -2.37
CA LEU A 199 8.99 2.24 -3.42
C LEU A 199 10.36 2.55 -2.84
N PHE A 200 11.32 1.71 -3.20
CA PHE A 200 12.71 1.79 -2.81
C PHE A 200 13.58 1.84 -4.08
N LYS A 201 14.33 2.91 -4.23
CA LYS A 201 15.20 3.15 -5.39
C LYS A 201 16.64 3.15 -4.91
N ARG A 202 17.39 2.08 -5.18
CA ARG A 202 18.82 1.97 -4.83
C ARG A 202 19.69 2.75 -5.80
N ASP A 203 19.33 2.73 -7.09
CA ASP A 203 19.95 3.53 -8.14
C ASP A 203 19.00 3.78 -9.34
N LYS A 204 19.52 4.05 -10.53
CA LYS A 204 18.69 4.37 -11.72
C LYS A 204 17.87 3.16 -12.19
N GLU A 205 18.45 1.97 -12.13
CA GLU A 205 17.89 0.74 -12.71
C GLU A 205 17.28 -0.16 -11.64
N ASP A 206 17.82 -0.13 -10.42
CA ASP A 206 17.30 -0.89 -9.30
C ASP A 206 16.21 -0.14 -8.55
N VAL A 207 14.96 -0.50 -8.86
CA VAL A 207 13.77 -0.02 -8.17
C VAL A 207 12.84 -1.15 -7.80
N THR A 208 12.62 -1.27 -6.50
CA THR A 208 11.63 -2.18 -5.92
C THR A 208 10.34 -1.42 -5.67
N VAL A 209 9.21 -1.99 -6.10
CA VAL A 209 7.87 -1.41 -5.90
C VAL A 209 7.00 -2.46 -5.23
N TYR A 210 6.41 -2.09 -4.10
CA TYR A 210 5.38 -2.86 -3.43
C TYR A 210 4.06 -2.11 -3.45
N LEU A 211 2.98 -2.86 -3.57
CA LEU A 211 1.63 -2.43 -3.22
C LEU A 211 1.21 -3.10 -1.92
N ALA A 212 0.33 -2.45 -1.17
CA ALA A 212 -0.12 -2.99 0.11
C ALA A 212 -1.58 -2.70 0.42
N SER A 213 -2.18 -3.56 1.25
CA SER A 213 -3.44 -3.26 1.94
C SER A 213 -3.21 -2.47 3.25
N ALA A 214 -1.98 -2.47 3.75
CA ALA A 214 -1.57 -1.88 5.02
C ALA A 214 -1.06 -0.43 4.88
N ASP A 215 -1.56 0.42 5.76
CA ASP A 215 -0.90 1.67 6.14
C ASP A 215 0.25 1.40 7.12
N ALA A 216 1.14 2.38 7.30
CA ALA A 216 2.26 2.29 8.22
C ALA A 216 1.85 2.67 9.66
N MET A 217 0.96 1.87 10.26
CA MET A 217 0.49 2.06 11.64
C MET A 217 0.64 0.79 12.48
N PRO A 218 0.82 0.89 13.81
CA PRO A 218 0.97 -0.30 14.67
C PRO A 218 -0.19 -1.29 14.54
N ARG A 219 -1.43 -0.78 14.47
CA ARG A 219 -2.61 -1.65 14.29
C ARG A 219 -2.63 -2.41 12.95
N ASN A 220 -1.96 -1.91 11.92
CA ASN A 220 -1.87 -2.58 10.62
C ASN A 220 -0.77 -3.64 10.64
N PHE A 221 0.34 -3.38 11.34
CA PHE A 221 1.46 -4.30 11.42
C PHE A 221 1.31 -5.39 12.49
N ASP A 222 0.65 -5.10 13.61
CA ASP A 222 0.65 -6.01 14.77
C ASP A 222 -0.69 -6.71 15.02
N ARG A 223 -1.80 -6.15 14.52
CA ARG A 223 -3.16 -6.53 14.95
C ARG A 223 -4.10 -6.91 13.80
N ARG A 224 -3.58 -6.98 12.58
CA ARG A 224 -4.35 -7.27 11.36
C ARG A 224 -3.58 -8.23 10.48
N VAL A 225 -4.34 -8.99 9.69
CA VAL A 225 -3.79 -9.66 8.52
C VAL A 225 -3.86 -8.71 7.34
N GLU A 226 -2.69 -8.28 6.86
CA GLU A 226 -2.52 -7.33 5.76
C GLU A 226 -1.55 -7.93 4.73
N LEU A 227 -1.57 -7.42 3.50
CA LEU A 227 -0.68 -7.84 2.42
C LEU A 227 0.29 -6.72 2.05
N LEU A 228 1.52 -7.11 1.74
CA LEU A 228 2.51 -6.36 1.00
C LEU A 228 2.99 -7.28 -0.12
N PHE A 229 2.90 -6.83 -1.37
CA PHE A 229 3.24 -7.67 -2.51
C PHE A 229 4.06 -6.89 -3.55
N PRO A 230 5.14 -7.49 -4.07
CA PRO A 230 6.01 -6.86 -5.05
C PRO A 230 5.37 -6.81 -6.43
N ILE A 231 5.83 -5.87 -7.25
CA ILE A 231 5.51 -5.79 -8.68
C ILE A 231 6.75 -6.19 -9.47
N HIS A 232 6.74 -7.39 -10.04
CA HIS A 232 7.89 -7.91 -10.79
C HIS A 232 7.96 -7.34 -12.22
N ASP A 233 6.81 -7.23 -12.88
CA ASP A 233 6.70 -6.76 -14.27
C ASP A 233 7.24 -5.32 -14.41
N ALA A 234 8.14 -5.13 -15.37
CA ALA A 234 8.83 -3.86 -15.58
C ALA A 234 7.88 -2.74 -16.07
N ALA A 235 6.90 -3.08 -16.91
CA ALA A 235 5.93 -2.12 -17.43
C ALA A 235 4.97 -1.66 -16.33
N LEU A 236 4.49 -2.59 -15.49
CA LEU A 236 3.65 -2.27 -14.31
C LEU A 236 4.42 -1.43 -13.29
N LYS A 237 5.68 -1.79 -12.98
CA LYS A 237 6.56 -0.95 -12.15
C LYS A 237 6.67 0.46 -12.72
N HIS A 238 6.93 0.58 -14.02
CA HIS A 238 7.05 1.88 -14.68
C HIS A 238 5.74 2.69 -14.58
N ARG A 239 4.58 2.06 -14.84
CA ARG A 239 3.26 2.70 -14.76
C ARG A 239 2.99 3.24 -13.35
N ILE A 240 3.21 2.42 -12.31
CA ILE A 240 3.02 2.83 -10.91
C ILE A 240 3.95 3.99 -10.56
N ARG A 241 5.23 3.93 -10.97
CA ARG A 241 6.20 5.01 -10.77
C ARG A 241 5.78 6.30 -11.45
N LYS A 242 5.27 6.22 -12.68
CA LYS A 242 4.77 7.37 -13.45
C LYS A 242 3.57 8.00 -12.74
N ILE A 243 2.62 7.19 -12.26
CA ILE A 243 1.47 7.68 -11.47
C ILE A 243 1.95 8.37 -10.20
N PHE A 244 2.82 7.72 -9.39
CA PHE A 244 3.35 8.31 -8.17
C PHE A 244 4.02 9.66 -8.44
N ARG A 245 4.88 9.75 -9.47
CA ARG A 245 5.58 11.00 -9.81
C ARG A 245 4.61 12.12 -10.16
N GLN A 246 3.55 11.83 -10.92
CA GLN A 246 2.52 12.81 -11.24
C GLN A 246 1.81 13.30 -9.97
N MET A 247 1.49 12.39 -9.04
CA MET A 247 0.89 12.73 -7.76
C MET A 247 1.83 13.59 -6.92
N TRP A 248 3.09 13.21 -6.84
CA TRP A 248 4.10 13.99 -6.12
C TRP A 248 4.25 15.39 -6.70
N ALA A 249 4.23 15.52 -8.04
CA ALA A 249 4.37 16.78 -8.73
C ALA A 249 3.17 17.73 -8.49
N ASP A 250 1.96 17.20 -8.27
CA ASP A 250 0.72 17.96 -8.10
C ASP A 250 0.89 19.20 -7.22
N ARG A 251 0.46 20.37 -7.72
CA ARG A 251 0.46 21.63 -6.95
C ARG A 251 -0.93 22.22 -6.76
N ALA A 252 -1.94 21.67 -7.43
CA ALA A 252 -3.29 22.20 -7.40
C ALA A 252 -4.03 21.81 -6.12
N GLN A 253 -3.88 20.57 -5.65
CA GLN A 253 -4.63 19.99 -4.52
C GLN A 253 -3.71 19.38 -3.46
N SER A 254 -2.49 19.89 -3.35
CA SER A 254 -1.47 19.34 -2.46
C SER A 254 -0.98 20.33 -1.42
N PHE A 255 -0.55 19.75 -0.29
CA PHE A 255 -0.12 20.47 0.90
C PHE A 255 1.21 19.90 1.40
N ASN A 256 2.15 20.76 1.76
CA ASN A 256 3.39 20.34 2.42
C ASN A 256 3.19 20.36 3.94
N LYS A 257 3.62 19.28 4.62
CA LYS A 257 3.78 19.32 6.08
C LYS A 257 5.05 20.09 6.41
N THR A 258 4.95 21.07 7.30
CA THR A 258 6.07 21.89 7.76
C THR A 258 6.71 21.30 9.02
N ARG A 259 7.89 21.81 9.40
CA ARG A 259 8.61 21.40 10.62
C ARG A 259 7.80 21.60 11.92
N ASN A 260 6.86 22.53 11.94
CA ASN A 260 5.93 22.75 13.07
C ASN A 260 4.63 21.94 12.97
N GLY A 261 4.55 20.98 12.04
CA GLY A 261 3.44 20.04 11.93
C GLY A 261 2.21 20.58 11.18
N ARG A 262 2.22 21.84 10.75
CA ARG A 262 1.15 22.44 9.94
C ARG A 262 1.20 21.95 8.50
N TYR A 263 0.05 21.98 7.83
CA TYR A 263 -0.03 21.74 6.40
C TYR A 263 -0.25 23.06 5.66
N VAL A 264 0.60 23.36 4.69
CA VAL A 264 0.53 24.58 3.88
C VAL A 264 0.32 24.20 2.43
N ARG A 265 -0.71 24.77 1.80
CA ARG A 265 -1.02 24.51 0.38
C ARG A 265 0.17 24.88 -0.49
N ARG A 266 0.52 24.02 -1.44
CA ARG A 266 1.57 24.31 -2.41
C ARG A 266 1.10 25.45 -3.33
N LYS A 267 1.94 26.46 -3.52
CA LYS A 267 1.67 27.54 -4.49
C LYS A 267 1.79 26.99 -5.90
N LEU A 268 0.89 27.33 -6.83
CA LEU A 268 1.13 27.09 -8.25
C LEU A 268 2.40 27.84 -8.71
N GLN A 269 3.22 27.22 -9.55
CA GLN A 269 4.34 27.88 -10.23
C GLN A 269 3.97 28.09 -11.70
N ALA A 270 4.70 28.96 -12.41
CA ALA A 270 4.37 29.33 -13.80
C ALA A 270 4.40 28.14 -14.76
N ASP A 271 5.22 27.12 -14.48
CA ASP A 271 5.38 25.87 -15.23
C ASP A 271 4.51 24.73 -14.70
N SER A 272 3.72 24.98 -13.66
CA SER A 272 2.91 23.95 -13.03
C SER A 272 1.62 23.75 -13.79
N ASP A 273 1.28 22.48 -14.02
CA ASP A 273 -0.03 22.10 -14.49
C ASP A 273 -1.10 22.54 -13.47
N PRO A 274 -2.02 23.44 -13.84
CA PRO A 274 -3.06 23.91 -12.93
C PRO A 274 -4.13 22.83 -12.70
N VAL A 275 -4.20 21.80 -13.56
CA VAL A 275 -5.19 20.73 -13.46
C VAL A 275 -4.79 19.76 -12.36
N PRO A 276 -5.68 19.48 -11.38
CA PRO A 276 -5.41 18.52 -10.32
C PRO A 276 -5.03 17.15 -10.86
N VAL A 277 -4.07 16.50 -10.22
CA VAL A 277 -3.59 15.18 -10.67
C VAL A 277 -4.68 14.13 -10.78
N GLN A 278 -5.68 14.16 -9.90
CA GLN A 278 -6.78 13.19 -9.92
C GLN A 278 -7.60 13.29 -11.22
N GLU A 279 -7.79 14.51 -11.74
CA GLU A 279 -8.50 14.75 -13.00
C GLU A 279 -7.68 14.28 -14.19
N ARG A 280 -6.37 14.59 -14.20
CA ARG A 280 -5.46 14.13 -15.25
C ARG A 280 -5.34 12.62 -15.32
N LEU A 281 -5.28 11.95 -14.16
CA LEU A 281 -5.22 10.50 -14.09
C LEU A 281 -6.55 9.85 -14.52
N LEU A 282 -7.70 10.47 -14.24
CA LEU A 282 -8.99 10.00 -14.76
C LEU A 282 -9.03 10.07 -16.28
N ILE A 283 -8.69 11.23 -16.85
CA ILE A 283 -8.66 11.43 -18.31
C ILE A 283 -7.69 10.44 -18.97
N ALA A 284 -6.51 10.25 -18.38
CA ALA A 284 -5.55 9.26 -18.90
C ALA A 284 -6.10 7.82 -18.85
N ALA A 285 -6.81 7.46 -17.78
CA ALA A 285 -7.42 6.14 -17.65
C ALA A 285 -8.59 5.92 -18.63
N GLU A 286 -9.36 6.96 -18.94
CA GLU A 286 -10.42 6.89 -19.96
C GLU A 286 -9.81 6.67 -21.35
N ASN A 287 -8.74 7.40 -21.70
CA ASN A 287 -8.07 7.28 -23.00
C ASN A 287 -7.23 6.01 -23.18
N GLU A 288 -6.81 5.33 -22.10
CA GLU A 288 -6.09 4.04 -22.18
C GLU A 288 -7.03 2.86 -22.51
N ASN A 289 -8.36 3.06 -22.45
CA ASN A 289 -9.38 2.04 -22.75
C ASN A 289 -10.03 2.19 -24.14
N ASP A 290 -9.62 3.21 -24.92
CA ASP A 290 -9.94 3.39 -26.34
C ASP A 290 -8.79 2.89 -27.24
#